data_AF-A0A5N9FZX4-F1
#
_entry.id   AF-A0A5N9FZX4-F1
#
_cell.length_a   1.000
_cell.length_b   1.000
_cell.length_c   1.000
_cell.angle_alpha   90.00
_cell.angle_beta   90.00
_cell.angle_gamma   90.00
#
_symmetry.space_group_name_H-M   'P 1'
#
loop_
_entity.id
_entity.type
_entity.pdbx_description
1 polymer ?
#
loop_
_entity_poly.entity_id
_entity_poly.type
_entity_poly.pdbx_seq_one_letter_code
_entity_poly.pdbx_strand_id
1 'polypeptide(L)' 'MLSIGLTGGIGTGKSLVSNLLNDLGATVVNADLLGHEAYLPGTIGFDLVV' A
#
# COMPACT_ATOMS: atom_id res chain seq x y z
N MET A 1 -14.57 -9.35 7.14
CA MET A 1 -13.19 -9.71 6.78
C MET A 1 -12.27 -9.14 7.83
N LEU A 2 -11.25 -9.87 8.27
CA LEU A 2 -10.26 -9.35 9.21
C LEU A 2 -9.28 -8.43 8.46
N SER A 3 -8.99 -7.26 9.02
CA SER A 3 -8.02 -6.30 8.45
C SER A 3 -6.91 -6.05 9.46
N ILE A 4 -5.66 -6.07 8.99
CA ILE A 4 -4.46 -5.92 9.81
C ILE A 4 -3.59 -4.82 9.20
N GLY A 5 -3.24 -3.81 10.00
CA GLY A 5 -2.31 -2.76 9.59
C GLY A 5 -0.87 -3.21 9.78
N LEU A 6 -0.11 -3.32 8.69
CA LEU A 6 1.33 -3.58 8.72
C LEU A 6 2.10 -2.26 8.57
N THR A 7 2.91 -1.92 9.58
CA THR A 7 3.71 -0.68 9.61
C THR A 7 5.11 -0.94 10.17
N GLY A 8 5.94 0.10 10.21
CA GLY A 8 7.36 0.05 10.56
C GLY A 8 8.17 1.15 9.88
N GLY A 9 9.34 1.48 10.42
CA GLY A 9 10.24 2.50 9.85
C GLY A 9 10.90 2.09 8.53
N ILE A 10 11.71 2.97 7.95
CA ILE A 10 12.54 2.65 6.78
C ILE A 10 13.51 1.51 7.11
N GLY A 11 13.69 0.56 6.19
CA GLY A 11 14.62 -0.56 6.38
C GLY A 11 14.18 -1.66 7.35
N THR A 12 12.98 -1.58 7.96
CA THR A 12 12.53 -2.58 8.95
C THR A 12 11.92 -3.85 8.33
N GLY A 13 11.96 -3.99 7.00
CA GLY A 13 11.47 -5.20 6.32
C GLY A 13 9.95 -5.31 6.17
N LYS A 14 9.19 -4.20 6.19
CA LYS A 14 7.73 -4.22 5.95
C LYS A 14 7.35 -4.99 4.68
N SER A 15 8.04 -4.74 3.57
CA SER A 15 7.79 -5.42 2.30
C SER A 15 8.08 -6.93 2.36
N LEU A 16 9.05 -7.34 3.18
CA LEU A 16 9.31 -8.77 3.41
C LEU A 16 8.13 -9.39 4.18
N VAL A 17 7.68 -8.75 5.26
CA VAL A 17 6.55 -9.26 6.06
C VAL A 17 5.24 -9.27 5.26
N SER A 18 4.98 -8.25 4.43
CA SER A 18 3.79 -8.25 3.57
C SER A 18 3.80 -9.42 2.58
N ASN A 19 4.97 -9.73 2.00
CA ASN A 19 5.10 -10.85 1.07
C ASN A 19 4.89 -12.19 1.78
N LEU A 20 5.45 -12.37 2.99
CA LEU A 20 5.22 -13.57 3.79
C LEU A 20 3.73 -13.76 4.13
N LEU A 21 3.02 -12.69 4.48
CA LEU A 21 1.58 -12.75 4.71
C LEU A 21 0.82 -13.11 3.44
N ASN A 22 1.24 -12.57 2.29
CA ASN A 22 0.66 -12.90 1.00
C ASN A 22 0.84 -14.38 0.65
N ASP A 23 2.03 -14.93 0.86
CA ASP A 23 2.34 -16.34 0.60
C ASP A 23 1.51 -17.28 1.50
N LEU A 24 1.10 -16.81 2.68
CA LEU A 24 0.19 -17.50 3.60
C LEU A 24 -1.30 -17.32 3.24
N GLY A 25 -1.61 -16.61 2.15
CA GLY A 25 -2.97 -16.43 1.62
C GLY A 25 -3.65 -15.11 2.02
N ALA A 26 -2.94 -14.19 2.68
CA ALA A 26 -3.50 -12.88 2.96
C ALA A 26 -3.54 -12.01 1.69
N THR A 27 -4.64 -11.32 1.44
CA THR A 27 -4.66 -10.26 0.43
C THR A 27 -3.90 -9.04 0.95
N VAL A 28 -2.86 -8.63 0.23
CA VAL A 28 -2.07 -7.44 0.57
C VAL A 28 -2.63 -6.21 -0.14
N VAL A 29 -2.90 -5.16 0.63
CA VAL A 29 -3.23 -3.83 0.12
C VAL A 29 -2.06 -2.90 0.40
N ASN A 30 -1.36 -2.46 -0.66
CA ASN A 30 -0.20 -1.58 -0.52
C ASN A 30 -0.62 -0.12 -0.60
N ALA A 31 -0.53 0.59 0.53
CA ALA A 31 -0.91 2.00 0.64
C ALA A 31 0.00 2.93 -0.18
N ASP A 32 1.30 2.62 -0.32
CA ASP A 32 2.23 3.47 -1.07
C ASP A 32 1.90 3.44 -2.57
N LEU A 33 1.61 2.24 -3.11
CA LEU A 33 1.19 2.07 -4.51
C LEU A 33 -0.14 2.76 -4.78
N LEU A 34 -1.16 2.50 -3.96
CA LEU A 34 -2.47 3.13 -4.12
C LEU A 34 -2.41 4.65 -3.95
N GLY A 35 -1.57 5.13 -3.03
CA GLY A 35 -1.32 6.54 -2.85
C GLY A 35 -0.78 7.17 -4.13
N HIS A 36 0.19 6.51 -4.80
CA HIS A 36 0.73 6.99 -6.08
C HIS A 36 -0.30 6.97 -7.21
N GLU A 37 -1.05 5.88 -7.33
CA GLU A 37 -2.10 5.74 -8.34
C GLU A 37 -3.21 6.79 -8.18
N ALA A 38 -3.52 7.19 -6.95
CA ALA A 38 -4.58 8.14 -6.64
C ALA A 38 -4.35 9.55 -7.21
N TYR A 39 -3.11 9.92 -7.54
CA TYR A 39 -2.77 11.22 -8.12
C TYR A 39 -2.11 11.11 -9.51
N LEU A 40 -2.31 10.01 -10.24
CA LEU A 40 -1.89 9.95 -11.64
C LEU A 40 -2.68 10.97 -12.49
N PRO A 41 -2.09 11.52 -13.57
CA PRO A 41 -2.80 12.42 -14.47
C PRO A 41 -4.15 11.87 -14.94
N GLY A 42 -5.21 12.69 -14.88
CA GLY A 42 -6.58 12.29 -15.22
C GLY A 42 -7.36 11.65 -14.08
N THR A 43 -6.81 11.64 -12.87
CA THR A 43 -7.55 11.26 -11.64
C THR A 43 -8.04 12.48 -10.89
N ILE A 44 -9.11 12.32 -10.10
CA ILE A 44 -9.61 13.38 -9.22
C ILE A 44 -8.52 13.85 -8.25
N GLY A 45 -7.67 12.94 -7.75
CA GLY A 45 -6.59 13.30 -6.83
C GLY A 45 -5.53 14.21 -7.46
N PHE A 46 -5.24 14.04 -8.75
CA PHE A 46 -4.35 14.94 -9.48
C PHE A 46 -4.95 16.34 -9.65
N ASP A 47 -6.24 16.42 -10.04
CA ASP A 47 -6.92 17.69 -10.28
C ASP A 47 -7.08 18.56 -9.02
N LEU A 48 -7.02 17.96 -7.83
CA LEU A 48 -7.12 18.68 -6.55
C LEU A 48 -5.81 19.35 -6.10
N VAL A 49 -4.67 18.98 -6.68
CA VAL A 49 -3.34 19.42 -6.21
C VAL A 49 -2.51 20.15 -7.27
N VAL A 50 -3.05 20.35 -8.47
CA VAL A 50 -2.43 21.06 -9.61
C VAL A 50 -3.19 22.34 -9.92
#